data_AF-A0A0F2P8I1-F1
#
_entry.id   AF-A0A0F2P8I1-F1
#
_cell.length_a   1.000
_cell.length_b   1.000
_cell.length_c   1.000
_cell.angle_alpha   90.00
_cell.angle_beta   90.00
_cell.angle_gamma   90.00
#
_symmetry.space_group_name_H-M   'P 1'
#
loop_
_entity.id
_entity.type
_entity.pdbx_description
1 polymer ?
#
loop_
_entity_poly.entity_id
_entity_poly.type
_entity_poly.pdbx_seq_one_letter_code
_entity_poly.pdbx_strand_id
1 'polypeptide(L)'
;MIVSTKPLKVKLKETKNPLGDFMLINKNDNYYVHTKEVLFVRYIGIPDSIKLYIESILNIDRHFSSSMSTVPYLRLHRLEKLSNQQDVDRLANVWANWQNIIHNSFNDSLALYETPLGIQLGNDTLEWTMKITFKEIISIYKDTHPNSNATALKNFVVKFMNWMQLYLPRLFYTPINISVSPKVIFIGEIKHHELLFLYFLSRLGCDICYMNPQEDIVNLYPEVKKYSTLYKCSTLYLDKVTIPDFLPTPHLGHPSLASMPDNISRSSIPNTAKMSSNLSNAKEYSYEELAGLSNSVVMIKVYDDHNNILCSGSGVVIHSNGYILTNLHVVAGGHLFSVLYENETKEYITADLIKYHQEYDLAIIKIDKNCSPLIVKTDGNLVRGQKIVAIGSPLGLFNSVSDGIVSGFRDINGIPMIQFTAPISNGSSGGALLDMFGRLVGLITAGFDKGQNLNLAVPCQKIYEFAQNFIEAR
;
A
#
# COMPACT_ATOMS: atom_id res chain seq x y z
N MET A 1 -7.18 28.79 -15.40
CA MET A 1 -7.92 27.77 -14.62
C MET A 1 -7.78 28.14 -13.15
N ILE A 2 -8.87 28.26 -12.38
CA ILE A 2 -8.81 28.59 -10.94
C ILE A 2 -8.75 27.26 -10.18
N VAL A 3 -7.73 27.05 -9.34
CA VAL A 3 -7.67 25.88 -8.45
C VAL A 3 -8.82 26.02 -7.45
N SER A 4 -9.90 25.27 -7.62
CA SER A 4 -11.07 25.28 -6.74
C SER A 4 -10.90 24.39 -5.50
N THR A 5 -9.92 23.48 -5.54
CA THR A 5 -9.58 22.55 -4.45
C THR A 5 -9.01 23.28 -3.25
N LYS A 6 -9.65 23.11 -2.08
CA LYS A 6 -9.15 23.65 -0.81
C LYS A 6 -8.27 22.63 -0.09
N PRO A 7 -7.11 23.05 0.47
CA PRO A 7 -6.30 22.16 1.28
C PRO A 7 -7.00 21.88 2.61
N LEU A 8 -6.70 20.72 3.17
CA LEU A 8 -7.06 20.33 4.53
C LEU A 8 -6.50 21.34 5.53
N LYS A 9 -7.38 21.95 6.32
CA LYS A 9 -7.01 22.77 7.47
C LYS A 9 -6.79 21.86 8.67
N VAL A 10 -5.59 21.85 9.22
CA VAL A 10 -5.28 21.07 10.41
C VAL A 10 -5.25 21.96 11.65
N LYS A 11 -5.84 21.49 12.74
CA LYS A 11 -5.78 22.13 14.07
C LYS A 11 -5.15 21.16 15.07
N LEU A 12 -4.35 21.68 15.98
CA LEU A 12 -3.82 20.89 17.09
C LEU A 12 -4.91 20.66 18.13
N LYS A 13 -5.12 19.39 18.49
CA LYS A 13 -5.99 18.97 19.59
C LYS A 13 -5.21 19.06 20.91
N GLU A 14 -5.76 19.79 21.87
CA GLU A 14 -5.22 19.80 23.23
C GLU A 14 -5.53 18.48 23.95
N THR A 15 -4.62 18.02 24.79
CA THR A 15 -4.78 16.78 25.55
C THR A 15 -4.21 16.92 26.96
N LYS A 16 -4.86 16.25 27.92
CA LYS A 16 -4.32 16.00 29.27
C LYS A 16 -4.02 14.51 29.49
N ASN A 17 -4.50 13.64 28.61
CA ASN A 17 -4.28 12.20 28.63
C ASN A 17 -3.75 11.76 27.25
N PRO A 18 -2.47 12.03 26.96
CA PRO A 18 -1.94 11.93 25.60
C PRO A 18 -2.06 10.53 25.01
N LEU A 19 -1.78 9.48 25.78
CA LEU A 19 -1.82 8.10 25.28
C LEU A 19 -3.26 7.61 25.11
N GLY A 20 -4.16 7.97 26.04
CA GLY A 20 -5.59 7.66 25.92
C GLY A 20 -6.21 8.34 24.71
N ASP A 21 -5.98 9.64 24.55
CA ASP A 21 -6.52 10.42 23.43
C ASP A 21 -5.93 9.99 22.08
N PHE A 22 -4.68 9.54 22.06
CA PHE A 22 -4.05 8.97 20.87
C PHE A 22 -4.74 7.68 20.41
N MET A 23 -5.17 6.83 21.33
CA MET A 23 -5.89 5.59 21.04
C MET A 23 -7.34 5.80 20.58
N LEU A 24 -7.91 7.01 20.74
CA LEU A 24 -9.26 7.28 20.26
C LEU A 24 -9.34 7.27 18.72
N ILE A 25 -10.32 6.55 18.19
CA ILE A 25 -10.71 6.60 16.78
C ILE A 25 -11.64 7.80 16.62
N ASN A 26 -11.07 8.98 16.36
CA ASN A 26 -11.87 10.16 16.07
C ASN A 26 -12.48 9.99 14.67
N LYS A 27 -13.80 9.86 14.59
CA LYS A 27 -14.55 10.08 13.35
C LYS A 27 -14.91 11.56 13.33
N ASN A 28 -14.42 12.30 12.35
CA ASN A 28 -14.88 13.68 12.16
C ASN A 28 -16.30 13.64 11.60
N ASP A 29 -17.30 13.75 12.48
CA ASP A 29 -18.73 13.76 12.13
C ASP A 29 -19.20 15.09 11.51
N ASN A 30 -18.30 16.07 11.40
CA ASN A 30 -18.61 17.37 10.80
C ASN A 30 -18.55 17.30 9.27
N TYR A 31 -19.72 17.44 8.65
CA TYR A 31 -19.98 17.59 7.21
C TYR A 31 -19.19 18.72 6.48
N TYR A 32 -18.32 19.46 7.19
CA TYR A 32 -17.39 20.43 6.60
C TYR A 32 -16.02 19.76 6.35
N VAL A 33 -15.88 19.20 5.14
CA VAL A 33 -14.79 18.37 4.58
C VAL A 33 -13.35 18.95 4.68
N HIS A 34 -13.14 20.13 5.28
CA HIS A 34 -11.86 20.85 5.18
C HIS A 34 -11.16 21.17 6.50
N THR A 35 -11.65 20.76 7.67
CA THR A 35 -10.89 20.94 8.94
C THR A 35 -10.76 19.63 9.70
N LYS A 36 -9.54 19.30 10.13
CA LYS A 36 -9.21 18.10 10.91
C LYS A 36 -8.44 18.46 12.16
N GLU A 37 -8.90 17.98 13.30
CA GLU A 37 -8.16 18.06 14.55
C GLU A 37 -7.20 16.88 14.63
N VAL A 38 -5.92 17.17 14.90
CA VAL A 38 -4.88 16.16 15.05
C VAL A 38 -4.18 16.31 16.37
N LEU A 39 -3.77 15.18 16.93
CA LEU A 39 -2.93 15.11 18.10
C LEU A 39 -1.47 15.01 17.66
N PHE A 40 -0.61 15.93 18.08
CA PHE A 40 0.84 15.77 17.96
C PHE A 40 1.47 15.94 19.33
N VAL A 41 1.81 14.82 19.96
CA VAL A 41 2.39 14.80 21.31
C VAL A 41 3.86 14.41 21.24
N ARG A 42 4.67 15.14 22.00
CA ARG A 42 6.05 14.78 22.34
C ARG A 42 6.03 14.29 23.79
N TYR A 43 5.98 12.98 23.96
CA TYR A 43 5.89 12.26 25.23
C TYR A 43 7.28 11.92 25.72
N ILE A 44 7.78 12.71 26.67
CA ILE A 44 9.19 12.68 27.08
C ILE A 44 9.31 12.16 28.52
N GLY A 45 10.18 11.17 28.71
CA GLY A 45 10.39 10.50 30.00
C GLY A 45 9.53 9.26 30.20
N ILE A 46 9.57 8.74 31.43
CA ILE A 46 8.83 7.56 31.91
C ILE A 46 7.94 8.00 33.08
N PRO A 47 6.63 7.69 33.07
CA PRO A 47 5.70 8.16 34.10
C PRO A 47 5.91 7.47 35.46
N ASP A 48 6.08 6.14 35.44
CA ASP A 48 6.13 5.32 36.66
C ASP A 48 7.27 4.29 36.62
N SER A 49 7.27 3.43 35.59
CA SER A 49 8.30 2.40 35.42
C SER A 49 8.53 2.09 33.94
N ILE A 50 9.71 1.56 33.63
CA ILE A 50 10.05 1.07 32.28
C ILE A 50 9.04 0.03 31.80
N LYS A 51 8.61 -0.86 32.72
CA LYS A 51 7.61 -1.88 32.43
C LYS A 51 6.31 -1.24 31.95
N LEU A 52 5.77 -0.25 32.67
CA LEU A 52 4.54 0.44 32.27
C LEU A 52 4.70 1.25 30.97
N TYR A 53 5.88 1.83 30.75
CA TYR A 53 6.21 2.52 29.49
C TYR A 53 6.16 1.57 28.29
N ILE A 54 6.81 0.40 28.41
CA ILE A 54 6.79 -0.64 27.38
C ILE A 54 5.36 -1.20 27.20
N GLU A 55 4.65 -1.50 28.29
CA GLU A 55 3.27 -1.99 28.24
C GLU A 55 2.33 -0.99 27.55
N SER A 56 2.54 0.31 27.74
CA SER A 56 1.78 1.35 27.05
C SER A 56 1.99 1.32 25.54
N ILE A 57 3.24 1.18 25.08
CA ILE A 57 3.56 1.03 23.65
C ILE A 57 2.91 -0.24 23.09
N LEU A 58 3.07 -1.38 23.78
CA LEU A 58 2.49 -2.66 23.35
C LEU A 58 0.96 -2.65 23.38
N ASN A 59 0.35 -1.82 24.22
CA ASN A 59 -1.09 -1.63 24.24
C ASN A 59 -1.57 -0.85 23.01
N ILE A 60 -0.86 0.22 22.64
CA ILE A 60 -1.12 0.97 21.40
C ILE A 60 -0.97 0.05 20.17
N ASP A 61 0.13 -0.71 20.12
CA ASP A 61 0.42 -1.70 19.08
C ASP A 61 -0.75 -2.69 18.94
N ARG A 62 -1.20 -3.31 20.03
CA ARG A 62 -2.33 -4.26 20.03
C ARG A 62 -3.66 -3.61 19.66
N HIS A 63 -3.91 -2.39 20.14
CA HIS A 63 -5.16 -1.68 19.90
C HIS A 63 -5.34 -1.44 18.41
N PHE A 64 -4.33 -0.84 17.77
CA PHE A 64 -4.43 -0.52 16.35
C PHE A 64 -4.23 -1.72 15.45
N SER A 65 -3.48 -2.75 15.84
CA SER A 65 -3.26 -3.95 15.00
C SER A 65 -4.37 -4.99 15.05
N SER A 66 -5.40 -4.77 15.88
CA SER A 66 -6.53 -5.67 15.95
C SER A 66 -7.23 -5.78 14.58
N SER A 67 -7.71 -6.98 14.23
CA SER A 67 -8.40 -7.24 12.95
C SER A 67 -9.68 -6.42 12.74
N MET A 68 -10.17 -5.75 13.80
CA MET A 68 -11.32 -4.86 13.80
C MET A 68 -10.96 -3.39 13.59
N SER A 69 -9.67 -3.02 13.67
CA SER A 69 -9.23 -1.63 13.48
C SER A 69 -9.07 -1.32 12.00
N THR A 70 -9.78 -0.29 11.54
CA THR A 70 -9.70 0.26 10.19
C THR A 70 -8.81 1.50 10.12
N VAL A 71 -8.00 1.73 11.16
CA VAL A 71 -7.18 2.94 11.29
C VAL A 71 -5.75 2.61 10.85
N PRO A 72 -5.20 3.29 9.82
CA PRO A 72 -3.81 3.07 9.44
C PRO A 72 -2.88 3.41 10.59
N TYR A 73 -1.96 2.50 10.92
CA TYR A 73 -1.04 2.63 12.04
C TYR A 73 0.41 2.34 11.65
N LEU A 74 1.34 3.20 12.07
CA LEU A 74 2.77 3.02 11.90
C LEU A 74 3.51 3.19 13.24
N ARG A 75 4.35 2.19 13.54
CA ARG A 75 5.37 2.27 14.59
C ARG A 75 6.75 2.45 13.96
N LEU A 76 7.44 3.51 14.33
CA LEU A 76 8.74 3.89 13.80
C LEU A 76 9.76 4.03 14.94
N HIS A 77 11.00 3.63 14.69
CA HIS A 77 12.14 3.90 15.58
C HIS A 77 13.21 4.77 14.92
N ARG A 78 13.14 4.89 13.59
CA ARG A 78 14.00 5.69 12.72
C ARG A 78 13.32 5.78 11.36
N LEU A 79 13.68 6.77 10.56
CA LEU A 79 13.27 6.80 9.15
C LEU A 79 14.29 6.05 8.28
N GLU A 80 13.79 5.42 7.22
CA GLU A 80 14.63 4.60 6.34
C GLU A 80 15.66 5.45 5.60
N LYS A 81 16.87 4.90 5.49
CA LYS A 81 17.97 5.55 4.78
C LYS A 81 17.83 5.27 3.29
N LEU A 82 18.02 6.30 2.49
CA LEU A 82 18.14 6.16 1.05
C LEU A 82 19.57 5.73 0.70
N SER A 83 19.73 4.50 0.21
CA SER A 83 21.03 3.92 -0.17
C SER A 83 21.15 3.58 -1.65
N ASN A 84 20.03 3.49 -2.39
CA ASN A 84 20.01 3.16 -3.81
C ASN A 84 20.27 4.40 -4.67
N GLN A 85 21.35 4.38 -5.47
CA GLN A 85 21.71 5.48 -6.35
C GLN A 85 20.65 5.78 -7.41
N GLN A 86 19.98 4.76 -7.95
CA GLN A 86 18.92 4.96 -8.95
C GLN A 86 17.73 5.73 -8.37
N ASP A 87 17.35 5.43 -7.12
CA ASP A 87 16.30 6.17 -6.42
C ASP A 87 16.72 7.60 -6.08
N VAL A 88 17.99 7.80 -5.71
CA VAL A 88 18.56 9.14 -5.51
C VAL A 88 18.43 9.96 -6.80
N ASP A 89 18.82 9.40 -7.94
CA ASP A 89 18.80 10.09 -9.23
C ASP A 89 17.36 10.40 -9.68
N ARG A 90 16.46 9.42 -9.53
CA ARG A 90 15.03 9.60 -9.83
C ARG A 90 14.42 10.72 -8.99
N LEU A 91 14.63 10.72 -7.68
CA LEU A 91 14.11 11.75 -6.79
C LEU A 91 14.78 13.12 -7.00
N ALA A 92 16.06 13.13 -7.35
CA ALA A 92 16.75 14.35 -7.74
C ALA A 92 16.15 15.00 -8.99
N ASN A 93 15.68 14.20 -9.96
CA ASN A 93 14.99 14.71 -11.14
C ASN A 93 13.62 15.30 -10.80
N VAL A 94 12.86 14.65 -9.90
CA VAL A 94 11.58 15.22 -9.38
C VAL A 94 11.85 16.55 -8.69
N TRP A 95 12.90 16.63 -7.87
CA TRP A 95 13.30 17.86 -7.20
C TRP A 95 13.67 18.98 -8.18
N ALA A 96 14.40 18.68 -9.26
CA ALA A 96 14.79 19.68 -10.26
C ALA A 96 13.57 20.40 -10.87
N ASN A 97 12.49 19.67 -11.14
CA ASN A 97 11.24 20.26 -11.62
C ASN A 97 10.61 21.19 -10.57
N TRP A 98 10.63 20.75 -9.30
CA TRP A 98 10.10 21.51 -8.17
C TRP A 98 10.91 22.77 -7.83
N GLN A 99 12.22 22.76 -8.02
CA GLN A 99 13.08 23.92 -7.76
C GLN A 99 12.62 25.14 -8.56
N ASN A 100 12.35 24.95 -9.86
CA ASN A 100 11.93 26.04 -10.75
C ASN A 100 10.63 26.72 -10.27
N ILE A 101 9.71 25.94 -9.69
CA ILE A 101 8.41 26.44 -9.20
C ILE A 101 8.56 27.15 -7.86
N ILE A 102 9.43 26.66 -6.97
CA ILE A 102 9.67 27.29 -5.68
C ILE A 102 10.38 28.64 -5.85
N HIS A 103 11.28 28.75 -6.82
CA HIS A 103 12.02 29.99 -7.10
C HIS A 103 11.17 31.07 -7.80
N ASN A 104 10.19 30.67 -8.62
CA ASN A 104 9.27 31.60 -9.27
C ASN A 104 8.13 32.00 -8.31
N SER A 105 8.37 33.06 -7.56
CA SER A 105 7.49 33.74 -6.59
C SER A 105 5.96 33.47 -6.67
N PHE A 106 5.43 32.91 -5.57
CA PHE A 106 4.12 33.06 -4.91
C PHE A 106 2.77 33.00 -5.66
N ASN A 107 2.66 33.28 -6.96
CA ASN A 107 1.35 33.45 -7.61
C ASN A 107 0.94 32.33 -8.56
N ASP A 108 1.85 31.44 -8.94
CA ASP A 108 1.49 30.33 -9.82
C ASP A 108 1.02 29.11 -9.02
N SER A 109 -0.10 29.30 -8.32
CA SER A 109 -0.80 28.21 -7.62
C SER A 109 -1.17 27.08 -8.57
N LEU A 110 -1.34 27.38 -9.87
CA LEU A 110 -1.62 26.41 -10.91
C LEU A 110 -0.38 25.57 -11.24
N ALA A 111 0.79 26.17 -11.47
CA ALA A 111 2.02 25.41 -11.70
C ALA A 111 2.40 24.52 -10.51
N LEU A 112 2.18 25.00 -9.27
CA LEU A 112 2.37 24.17 -8.07
C LEU A 112 1.35 23.00 -8.04
N TYR A 113 0.10 23.26 -8.41
CA TYR A 113 -0.95 22.24 -8.45
C TYR A 113 -0.68 21.18 -9.51
N GLU A 114 -0.20 21.56 -10.70
CA GLU A 114 0.04 20.65 -11.82
C GLU A 114 1.31 19.81 -11.66
N THR A 115 2.30 20.30 -10.90
CA THR A 115 3.59 19.61 -10.81
C THR A 115 3.53 18.39 -9.90
N PRO A 116 3.87 17.18 -10.39
CA PRO A 116 3.86 15.97 -9.56
C PRO A 116 4.95 16.00 -8.49
N LEU A 117 4.68 15.37 -7.34
CA LEU A 117 5.69 15.17 -6.28
C LEU A 117 6.32 13.76 -6.29
N GLY A 118 6.04 12.97 -7.34
CA GLY A 118 6.47 11.58 -7.44
C GLY A 118 5.65 10.60 -6.59
N ILE A 119 4.53 11.03 -6.03
CA ILE A 119 3.52 10.20 -5.38
C ILE A 119 2.13 10.82 -5.61
N GLN A 120 1.12 9.97 -5.77
CA GLN A 120 -0.30 10.34 -5.87
C GLN A 120 -1.05 9.63 -4.76
N LEU A 121 -2.01 10.35 -4.16
CA LEU A 121 -2.83 9.85 -3.06
C LEU A 121 -4.25 9.53 -3.53
N GLY A 122 -4.67 10.00 -4.71
CA GLY A 122 -6.02 9.76 -5.21
C GLY A 122 -7.09 10.54 -4.44
N ASN A 123 -6.69 11.63 -3.77
CA ASN A 123 -7.59 12.57 -3.11
C ASN A 123 -7.07 14.00 -3.30
N ASP A 124 -7.79 14.81 -4.07
CA ASP A 124 -7.34 16.15 -4.48
C ASP A 124 -7.04 17.08 -3.30
N THR A 125 -7.88 17.07 -2.26
CA THR A 125 -7.66 17.89 -1.06
C THR A 125 -6.36 17.50 -0.36
N LEU A 126 -6.10 16.20 -0.20
CA LEU A 126 -4.90 15.70 0.47
C LEU A 126 -3.66 15.90 -0.40
N GLU A 127 -3.75 15.68 -1.71
CA GLU A 127 -2.66 15.98 -2.65
C GLU A 127 -2.30 17.46 -2.63
N TRP A 128 -3.30 18.34 -2.60
CA TRP A 128 -3.06 19.76 -2.53
C TRP A 128 -2.44 20.18 -1.19
N THR A 129 -2.93 19.65 -0.07
CA THR A 129 -2.30 19.83 1.25
C THR A 129 -0.85 19.36 1.21
N MET A 130 -0.59 18.17 0.67
CA MET A 130 0.75 17.59 0.57
C MET A 130 1.72 18.51 -0.15
N LYS A 131 1.33 19.08 -1.28
CA LYS A 131 2.19 20.00 -2.06
C LYS A 131 2.46 21.30 -1.31
N ILE A 132 1.44 21.91 -0.70
CA ILE A 132 1.58 23.13 0.10
C ILE A 132 2.47 22.88 1.32
N THR A 133 2.21 21.81 2.06
CA THR A 133 2.99 21.46 3.26
C THR A 133 4.42 21.10 2.88
N PHE A 134 4.65 20.40 1.77
CA PHE A 134 6.01 20.11 1.31
C PHE A 134 6.80 21.40 0.99
N LYS A 135 6.16 22.38 0.34
CA LYS A 135 6.74 23.72 0.14
C LYS A 135 7.04 24.42 1.48
N GLU A 136 6.13 24.32 2.46
CA GLU A 136 6.32 24.85 3.82
C GLU A 136 7.56 24.23 4.49
N ILE A 137 7.72 22.90 4.43
CA ILE A 137 8.87 22.18 4.99
C ILE A 137 10.20 22.68 4.40
N ILE A 138 10.24 22.93 3.08
CA ILE A 138 11.43 23.48 2.43
C ILE A 138 11.75 24.88 2.92
N SER A 139 10.73 25.72 3.16
CA SER A 139 10.93 27.05 3.75
C SER A 139 11.51 26.94 5.15
N ILE A 140 10.89 26.14 6.03
CA ILE A 140 11.35 25.93 7.41
C ILE A 140 12.80 25.44 7.42
N TYR A 141 13.15 24.50 6.55
CA TYR A 141 14.52 24.00 6.44
C TYR A 141 15.50 25.12 6.05
N LYS A 142 15.18 25.92 5.03
CA LYS A 142 16.02 27.04 4.58
C LYS A 142 16.20 28.10 5.67
N ASP A 143 15.12 28.48 6.34
CA ASP A 143 15.11 29.54 7.35
C ASP A 143 15.92 29.15 8.60
N THR A 144 15.93 27.85 8.93
CA THR A 144 16.70 27.32 10.06
C THR A 144 18.12 26.88 9.70
N HIS A 145 18.45 26.80 8.41
CA HIS A 145 19.79 26.48 7.91
C HIS A 145 20.26 27.53 6.91
N PRO A 146 20.42 28.81 7.32
CA PRO A 146 20.74 29.92 6.41
C PRO A 146 22.09 29.74 5.71
N ASN A 147 23.00 28.96 6.29
CA ASN A 147 24.32 28.65 5.72
C ASN A 147 24.30 27.38 4.83
N SER A 148 23.14 26.76 4.59
CA SER A 148 23.05 25.55 3.77
C SER A 148 23.25 25.87 2.29
N ASN A 149 24.14 25.11 1.63
CA ASN A 149 24.34 25.21 0.19
C ASN A 149 23.27 24.41 -0.58
N ALA A 150 23.19 24.62 -1.90
CA ALA A 150 22.20 23.95 -2.76
C ALA A 150 22.27 22.42 -2.68
N THR A 151 23.47 21.85 -2.48
CA THR A 151 23.68 20.41 -2.33
C THR A 151 23.07 19.88 -1.03
N ALA A 152 23.27 20.58 0.10
CA ALA A 152 22.69 20.20 1.38
C ALA A 152 21.16 20.22 1.33
N LEU A 153 20.58 21.25 0.71
CA LEU A 153 19.13 21.32 0.48
C LEU A 153 18.64 20.18 -0.41
N LYS A 154 19.32 19.90 -1.53
CA LYS A 154 18.99 18.77 -2.42
C LYS A 154 19.00 17.44 -1.64
N ASN A 155 20.03 17.19 -0.84
CA ASN A 155 20.16 15.97 -0.05
C ASN A 155 19.05 15.83 0.99
N PHE A 156 18.65 16.92 1.64
CA PHE A 156 17.50 16.93 2.54
C PHE A 156 16.21 16.60 1.80
N VAL A 157 15.93 17.29 0.69
CA VAL A 157 14.70 17.12 -0.09
C VAL A 157 14.59 15.71 -0.66
N VAL A 158 15.65 15.16 -1.24
CA VAL A 158 15.66 13.81 -1.79
C VAL A 158 15.37 12.77 -0.71
N LYS A 159 15.96 12.92 0.49
CA LYS A 159 15.64 12.05 1.64
C LYS A 159 14.17 12.19 2.07
N PHE A 160 13.67 13.41 2.09
CA PHE A 160 12.29 13.70 2.48
C PHE A 160 11.28 13.08 1.51
N MET A 161 11.48 13.28 0.20
CA MET A 161 10.64 12.68 -0.83
C MET A 161 10.69 11.15 -0.79
N ASN A 162 11.85 10.56 -0.47
CA ASN A 162 11.94 9.12 -0.25
C ASN A 162 11.02 8.67 0.90
N TRP A 163 11.05 9.35 2.05
CA TRP A 163 10.14 9.02 3.16
C TRP A 163 8.67 9.18 2.77
N MET A 164 8.33 10.20 1.98
CA MET A 164 6.97 10.35 1.46
C MET A 164 6.54 9.14 0.64
N GLN A 165 7.39 8.69 -0.30
CA GLN A 165 7.11 7.49 -1.10
C GLN A 165 7.02 6.21 -0.27
N LEU A 166 7.79 6.11 0.82
CA LEU A 166 7.81 4.93 1.67
C LEU A 166 6.60 4.85 2.63
N TYR A 167 6.16 5.99 3.18
CA TYR A 167 5.24 5.99 4.32
C TYR A 167 3.84 6.53 3.98
N LEU A 168 3.68 7.43 3.03
CA LEU A 168 2.35 7.94 2.68
C LEU A 168 1.42 6.86 2.14
N PRO A 169 1.84 5.94 1.25
CA PRO A 169 0.96 4.85 0.82
C PRO A 169 0.47 4.03 2.00
N ARG A 170 1.31 3.85 3.03
CA ARG A 170 0.99 3.08 4.25
C ARG A 170 -0.01 3.75 5.19
N LEU A 171 -0.17 5.06 5.06
CA LEU A 171 -1.03 5.89 5.92
C LEU A 171 -2.32 6.31 5.20
N PHE A 172 -2.31 6.33 3.88
CA PHE A 172 -3.38 6.83 3.04
C PHE A 172 -3.66 5.86 1.89
N TYR A 173 -4.10 4.64 2.24
CA TYR A 173 -4.51 3.65 1.24
C TYR A 173 -5.88 4.01 0.63
N THR A 174 -6.10 3.57 -0.59
CA THR A 174 -7.33 3.82 -1.34
C THR A 174 -8.42 2.78 -1.02
N PRO A 175 -9.69 3.19 -0.89
CA PRO A 175 -10.16 4.58 -0.86
C PRO A 175 -9.76 5.29 0.45
N ILE A 176 -9.24 6.52 0.35
CA ILE A 176 -8.81 7.28 1.52
C ILE A 176 -10.02 7.69 2.35
N ASN A 177 -10.11 7.16 3.57
CA ASN A 177 -11.06 7.63 4.56
C ASN A 177 -10.50 8.85 5.31
N ILE A 178 -10.74 10.05 4.76
CA ILE A 178 -10.30 11.33 5.35
C ILE A 178 -10.89 11.60 6.75
N SER A 179 -12.01 10.95 7.10
CA SER A 179 -12.68 11.11 8.40
C SER A 179 -11.96 10.41 9.54
N VAL A 180 -11.01 9.52 9.24
CA VAL A 180 -10.16 8.81 10.21
C VAL A 180 -8.76 9.42 10.19
N SER A 181 -8.19 9.70 11.36
CA SER A 181 -6.78 10.14 11.47
C SER A 181 -5.85 8.92 11.49
N PRO A 182 -4.94 8.75 10.51
CA PRO A 182 -3.87 7.77 10.60
C PRO A 182 -3.01 8.01 11.84
N LYS A 183 -2.45 6.95 12.40
CA LYS A 183 -1.76 6.97 13.69
C LYS A 183 -0.28 6.66 13.49
N VAL A 184 0.60 7.52 13.96
CA VAL A 184 2.04 7.33 13.86
C VAL A 184 2.66 7.47 15.24
N ILE A 185 3.33 6.43 15.70
CA ILE A 185 4.18 6.49 16.88
C ILE A 185 5.64 6.44 16.44
N PHE A 186 6.46 7.34 16.98
CA PHE A 186 7.91 7.34 16.78
C PHE A 186 8.58 7.17 18.13
N ILE A 187 9.45 6.17 18.28
CA ILE A 187 10.00 5.79 19.58
C ILE A 187 11.53 5.78 19.56
N GLY A 188 12.12 6.55 20.47
CA GLY A 188 13.57 6.66 20.64
C GLY A 188 14.11 8.02 20.22
N GLU A 189 15.41 8.10 19.97
CA GLU A 189 16.03 9.34 19.53
C GLU A 189 15.58 9.73 18.12
N ILE A 190 15.21 11.00 17.93
CA ILE A 190 14.81 11.55 16.64
C ILE A 190 15.76 12.65 16.19
N LYS A 191 16.10 12.68 14.90
CA LYS A 191 16.86 13.78 14.31
C LYS A 191 15.94 14.93 13.92
N HIS A 192 16.48 16.16 13.90
CA HIS A 192 15.72 17.36 13.50
C HIS A 192 14.94 17.20 12.19
N HIS A 193 15.57 16.68 11.14
CA HIS A 193 14.91 16.48 9.85
C HIS A 193 13.85 15.36 9.86
N GLU A 194 13.98 14.35 10.72
CA GLU A 194 12.94 13.31 10.90
C GLU A 194 11.74 13.89 11.65
N LEU A 195 11.97 14.81 12.60
CA LEU A 195 10.90 15.52 13.28
C LEU A 195 10.11 16.44 12.35
N LEU A 196 10.76 17.07 11.36
CA LEU A 196 10.06 17.78 10.28
C LEU A 196 9.17 16.84 9.47
N PHE A 197 9.56 15.58 9.29
CA PHE A 197 8.71 14.59 8.61
C PHE A 197 7.49 14.21 9.47
N LEU A 198 7.65 14.04 10.78
CA LEU A 198 6.50 13.83 11.68
C LEU A 198 5.54 15.03 11.66
N TYR A 199 6.07 16.25 11.66
CA TYR A 199 5.28 17.46 11.49
C TYR A 199 4.53 17.50 10.16
N PHE A 200 5.21 17.13 9.07
CA PHE A 200 4.57 17.02 7.77
C PHE A 200 3.40 16.03 7.78
N LEU A 201 3.57 14.85 8.38
CA LEU A 201 2.49 13.86 8.52
C LEU A 201 1.32 14.41 9.35
N SER A 202 1.59 15.16 10.43
CA SER A 202 0.50 15.76 11.22
C SER A 202 -0.30 16.78 10.41
N ARG A 203 0.37 17.56 9.57
CA ARG A 203 -0.29 18.52 8.65
C ARG A 203 -1.11 17.84 7.55
N LEU A 204 -0.87 16.56 7.26
CA LEU A 204 -1.72 15.73 6.41
C LEU A 204 -2.92 15.10 7.14
N GLY A 205 -3.06 15.32 8.45
CA GLY A 205 -4.16 14.77 9.23
C GLY A 205 -3.81 13.53 10.05
N CYS A 206 -2.53 13.19 10.20
CA CYS A 206 -2.11 12.09 11.07
C CYS A 206 -2.03 12.53 12.53
N ASP A 207 -2.42 11.66 13.46
CA ASP A 207 -2.04 11.81 14.86
C ASP A 207 -0.63 11.26 15.05
N ILE A 208 0.21 12.02 15.75
CA ILE A 208 1.61 11.74 16.00
C ILE A 208 1.85 11.61 17.50
N CYS A 209 2.50 10.52 17.91
CA CYS A 209 3.05 10.36 19.25
C CYS A 209 4.56 10.09 19.16
N TYR A 210 5.36 11.11 19.43
CA TYR A 210 6.81 10.98 19.56
C TYR A 210 7.14 10.64 21.01
N MET A 211 7.62 9.43 21.28
CA MET A 211 7.99 8.96 22.61
C MET A 211 9.51 8.82 22.75
N ASN A 212 10.09 9.47 23.75
CA ASN A 212 11.51 9.29 24.07
C ASN A 212 11.70 9.25 25.60
N PRO A 213 12.25 8.17 26.17
CA PRO A 213 12.45 8.07 27.62
C PRO A 213 13.54 9.00 28.17
N GLN A 214 14.46 9.47 27.34
CA GLN A 214 15.65 10.20 27.78
C GLN A 214 15.40 11.71 27.83
N GLU A 215 15.22 12.32 26.66
CA GLU A 215 15.11 13.77 26.55
C GLU A 215 14.28 14.18 25.35
N ASP A 216 13.92 15.45 25.36
CA ASP A 216 13.26 16.10 24.25
C ASP A 216 14.31 16.63 23.26
N ILE A 217 13.90 16.89 22.03
CA ILE A 217 14.80 17.45 21.03
C ILE A 217 15.18 18.90 21.37
N VAL A 218 16.48 19.17 21.41
CA VAL A 218 17.02 20.52 21.62
C VAL A 218 16.82 21.37 20.36
N ASN A 219 16.57 22.67 20.50
CA ASN A 219 16.36 23.60 19.38
C ASN A 219 15.21 23.19 18.44
N LEU A 220 14.05 22.93 19.04
CA LEU A 220 12.83 22.60 18.31
C LEU A 220 12.44 23.70 17.32
N TYR A 221 12.07 23.30 16.10
CA TYR A 221 11.51 24.22 15.10
C TYR A 221 10.30 24.99 15.67
N PRO A 222 10.22 26.31 15.49
CA PRO A 222 9.11 27.11 16.01
C PRO A 222 7.72 26.60 15.60
N GLU A 223 7.60 26.13 14.36
CA GLU A 223 6.37 25.56 13.79
C GLU A 223 6.00 24.26 14.49
N VAL A 224 6.98 23.37 14.68
CA VAL A 224 6.75 22.11 15.41
C VAL A 224 6.40 22.40 16.86
N LYS A 225 7.06 23.37 17.51
CA LYS A 225 6.72 23.80 18.88
C LYS A 225 5.28 24.31 18.97
N LYS A 226 4.83 25.08 17.98
CA LYS A 226 3.47 25.63 17.92
C LYS A 226 2.41 24.56 17.69
N TYR A 227 2.72 23.54 16.88
CA TYR A 227 1.78 22.50 16.48
C TYR A 227 2.06 21.14 17.12
N SER A 228 2.70 21.12 18.29
CA SER A 228 2.85 19.93 19.12
C SER A 228 2.76 20.26 20.60
N THR A 229 2.28 19.29 21.38
CA THR A 229 2.16 19.38 22.84
C THR A 229 3.29 18.60 23.48
N LEU A 230 4.08 19.26 24.34
CA LEU A 230 5.03 18.56 25.20
C LEU A 230 4.30 17.94 26.38
N TYR A 231 4.39 16.63 26.52
CA TYR A 231 4.00 15.92 27.73
C TYR A 231 5.27 15.37 28.40
N LYS A 232 5.66 15.98 29.52
CA LYS A 232 6.84 15.59 30.28
C LYS A 232 6.43 14.70 31.45
N CYS A 233 7.01 13.51 31.50
CA CYS A 233 6.81 12.56 32.60
C CYS A 233 7.60 12.95 33.85
N SER A 234 7.32 12.27 34.96
CA SER A 234 7.97 12.49 36.26
C SER A 234 9.48 12.23 36.21
N THR A 235 9.92 11.24 35.42
CA THR A 235 11.28 10.73 35.43
C THR A 235 11.86 10.70 34.02
N LEU A 236 13.13 11.11 33.86
CA LEU A 236 13.91 10.85 32.66
C LEU A 236 14.75 9.59 32.89
N TYR A 237 14.87 8.75 31.87
CA TYR A 237 15.56 7.48 31.96
C TYR A 237 16.70 7.43 30.95
N LEU A 238 17.93 7.47 31.45
CA LEU A 238 19.13 7.66 30.62
C LEU A 238 19.63 6.36 29.96
N ASP A 239 19.31 5.20 30.52
CA ASP A 239 19.73 3.94 29.91
C ASP A 239 18.89 3.58 28.69
N LYS A 240 19.46 2.77 27.80
CA LYS A 240 18.77 2.31 26.60
C LYS A 240 17.59 1.42 26.99
N VAL A 241 16.39 1.81 26.59
CA VAL A 241 15.18 0.98 26.71
C VAL A 241 15.04 0.10 25.47
N THR A 242 15.06 -1.22 25.65
CA THR A 242 14.74 -2.16 24.58
C THR A 242 13.24 -2.38 24.51
N ILE A 243 12.65 -2.00 23.38
CA ILE A 243 11.23 -2.22 23.12
C ILE A 243 11.11 -3.45 22.21
N PRO A 244 10.22 -4.41 22.52
CA PRO A 244 10.03 -5.58 21.65
C PRO A 244 9.71 -5.16 20.22
N ASP A 245 10.30 -5.85 19.25
CA ASP A 245 9.97 -5.64 17.84
C ASP A 245 8.47 -5.86 17.62
N PHE A 246 7.90 -5.02 16.77
CA PHE A 246 6.51 -5.09 16.38
C PHE A 246 6.47 -5.29 14.89
N LEU A 247 6.02 -6.47 14.54
CA LEU A 247 5.49 -6.76 13.24
C LEU A 247 3.99 -6.49 13.39
N PRO A 248 3.46 -5.36 12.88
CA PRO A 248 2.01 -5.19 12.86
C PRO A 248 1.43 -6.43 12.19
N THR A 249 0.40 -7.05 12.78
CA THR A 249 -0.47 -7.93 12.01
C THR A 249 -0.96 -7.07 10.84
N PRO A 250 -0.66 -7.45 9.58
CA PRO A 250 -0.94 -6.56 8.48
C PRO A 250 -2.43 -6.29 8.46
N HIS A 251 -2.81 -5.02 8.63
CA HIS A 251 -4.10 -4.57 8.15
C HIS A 251 -4.19 -5.02 6.69
N LEU A 252 -5.27 -5.76 6.39
CA LEU A 252 -5.63 -6.22 5.06
C LEU A 252 -5.59 -5.01 4.11
N GLY A 253 -4.46 -4.83 3.42
CA GLY A 253 -4.16 -3.64 2.63
C GLY A 253 -2.69 -3.18 2.55
N HIS A 254 -1.74 -3.69 3.35
CA HIS A 254 -0.33 -3.31 3.19
C HIS A 254 0.71 -4.46 3.18
N PRO A 255 1.66 -4.45 2.21
CA PRO A 255 2.86 -5.27 2.23
C PRO A 255 3.84 -4.74 3.30
N SER A 256 4.29 -5.61 4.20
CA SER A 256 5.29 -5.27 5.21
C SER A 256 6.70 -5.19 4.61
N LEU A 257 7.43 -4.12 4.93
CA LEU A 257 8.89 -4.16 4.99
C LEU A 257 9.28 -4.78 6.33
N ALA A 258 9.62 -6.07 6.33
CA ALA A 258 10.48 -6.64 7.36
C ALA A 258 11.93 -6.61 6.86
N SER A 259 12.83 -6.12 7.69
CA SER A 259 14.27 -6.35 7.56
C SER A 259 14.53 -7.85 7.40
N MET A 260 15.38 -8.20 6.44
CA MET A 260 15.86 -9.56 6.23
C MET A 260 16.44 -10.14 7.53
N PRO A 261 16.03 -11.35 7.96
CA PRO A 261 16.82 -12.09 8.90
C PRO A 261 18.03 -12.66 8.16
N ASP A 262 19.21 -12.18 8.51
CA ASP A 262 20.44 -12.96 8.43
C ASP A 262 20.32 -14.12 9.43
N ASN A 263 19.64 -15.21 9.03
CA ASN A 263 20.04 -16.51 9.53
C ASN A 263 19.58 -17.65 8.61
N ILE A 264 20.58 -18.30 8.06
CA ILE A 264 20.51 -19.56 7.34
C ILE A 264 20.06 -20.62 8.33
N SER A 265 18.83 -21.12 8.17
CA SER A 265 18.47 -22.45 8.67
C SER A 265 17.99 -23.27 7.49
N ARG A 266 18.91 -24.10 6.96
CA ARG A 266 18.60 -25.18 6.02
C ARG A 266 17.66 -26.15 6.74
N SER A 267 16.38 -26.15 6.39
CA SER A 267 15.54 -27.31 6.66
C SER A 267 15.96 -28.43 5.70
N SER A 268 16.43 -29.52 6.29
CA SER A 268 16.77 -30.76 5.62
C SER A 268 15.57 -31.34 4.89
N ILE A 269 15.73 -31.54 3.58
CA ILE A 269 14.83 -32.34 2.74
C ILE A 269 14.94 -33.81 3.18
N PRO A 270 13.83 -34.51 3.46
CA PRO A 270 13.84 -35.97 3.43
C PRO A 270 13.96 -36.43 1.97
N ASN A 271 15.09 -37.06 1.65
CA ASN A 271 15.26 -37.84 0.43
C ASN A 271 14.34 -39.06 0.48
N THR A 272 13.29 -39.06 -0.33
CA THR A 272 12.60 -40.24 -0.91
C THR A 272 11.65 -39.70 -1.97
N ALA A 273 11.38 -40.29 -3.12
CA ALA A 273 11.93 -41.36 -3.92
C ALA A 273 11.23 -41.20 -5.29
N LYS A 274 11.85 -41.65 -6.38
CA LYS A 274 11.22 -41.69 -7.71
C LYS A 274 9.88 -42.41 -7.65
N MET A 275 8.84 -41.75 -8.13
CA MET A 275 7.69 -42.41 -8.76
C MET A 275 7.34 -41.65 -10.05
N SER A 276 7.90 -42.13 -11.16
CA SER A 276 7.20 -42.15 -12.44
C SER A 276 5.94 -43.03 -12.25
N SER A 277 4.78 -42.83 -12.85
CA SER A 277 4.47 -42.47 -14.24
C SER A 277 2.94 -42.40 -14.37
N ASN A 278 2.48 -41.65 -15.38
CA ASN A 278 1.18 -41.69 -16.07
C ASN A 278 0.28 -40.46 -15.86
N LEU A 279 0.45 -39.47 -16.74
CA LEU A 279 -0.52 -38.48 -17.28
C LEU A 279 0.36 -37.42 -17.99
N SER A 280 0.28 -37.08 -19.27
CA SER A 280 -0.47 -37.51 -20.45
C SER A 280 0.23 -36.80 -21.64
N ASN A 281 -0.02 -37.22 -22.88
CA ASN A 281 0.44 -36.57 -24.13
C ASN A 281 -0.12 -35.14 -24.35
N ALA A 282 -0.29 -34.35 -23.29
CA ALA A 282 -0.69 -32.95 -23.44
C ALA A 282 0.48 -32.18 -24.05
N LYS A 283 0.24 -31.63 -25.24
CA LYS A 283 1.18 -30.71 -25.89
C LYS A 283 1.13 -29.38 -25.11
N GLU A 284 2.30 -28.86 -24.73
CA GLU A 284 2.39 -27.47 -24.24
C GLU A 284 1.98 -26.51 -25.37
N TYR A 285 1.19 -25.51 -25.02
CA TYR A 285 0.81 -24.42 -25.91
C TYR A 285 2.00 -23.48 -26.15
N SER A 286 2.06 -22.91 -27.35
CA SER A 286 2.91 -21.74 -27.62
C SER A 286 2.39 -20.50 -26.89
N TYR A 287 3.21 -19.46 -26.80
CA TYR A 287 2.78 -18.20 -26.20
C TYR A 287 1.64 -17.54 -26.98
N GLU A 288 1.60 -17.71 -28.30
CA GLU A 288 0.51 -17.24 -29.17
C GLU A 288 -0.79 -18.03 -28.91
N GLU A 289 -0.70 -19.36 -28.73
CA GLU A 289 -1.85 -20.19 -28.36
C GLU A 289 -2.40 -19.79 -26.97
N LEU A 290 -1.52 -19.47 -26.01
CA LEU A 290 -1.90 -18.97 -24.68
C LEU A 290 -2.50 -17.57 -24.73
N ALA A 291 -1.97 -16.67 -25.58
CA ALA A 291 -2.51 -15.34 -25.78
C ALA A 291 -3.96 -15.40 -26.31
N GLY A 292 -4.29 -16.39 -27.14
CA GLY A 292 -5.67 -16.62 -27.61
C GLY A 292 -6.68 -16.91 -26.50
N LEU A 293 -6.22 -17.26 -25.29
CA LEU A 293 -7.08 -17.44 -24.11
C LEU A 293 -7.47 -16.12 -23.43
N SER A 294 -6.94 -14.98 -23.88
CA SER A 294 -7.22 -13.64 -23.33
C SER A 294 -8.71 -13.29 -23.32
N ASN A 295 -9.53 -13.87 -24.21
CA ASN A 295 -10.99 -13.69 -24.20
C ASN A 295 -11.67 -14.15 -22.90
N SER A 296 -11.00 -14.98 -22.11
CA SER A 296 -11.48 -15.45 -20.80
C SER A 296 -10.96 -14.57 -19.65
N VAL A 297 -10.22 -13.50 -19.97
CA VAL A 297 -9.73 -12.48 -19.04
C VAL A 297 -10.37 -11.15 -19.44
N VAL A 298 -11.00 -10.50 -18.46
CA VAL A 298 -11.83 -9.31 -18.67
C VAL A 298 -11.24 -8.12 -17.92
N MET A 299 -11.54 -6.92 -18.39
CA MET A 299 -11.34 -5.70 -17.62
C MET A 299 -12.58 -5.44 -16.76
N ILE A 300 -12.37 -5.06 -15.51
CA ILE A 300 -13.41 -4.64 -14.57
C ILE A 300 -13.19 -3.16 -14.25
N LYS A 301 -14.20 -2.32 -14.49
CA LYS A 301 -14.29 -0.95 -13.97
C LYS A 301 -15.25 -0.95 -12.79
N VAL A 302 -14.88 -0.27 -11.72
CA VAL A 302 -15.67 -0.22 -10.49
C VAL A 302 -16.18 1.18 -10.29
N TYR A 303 -17.47 1.31 -9.99
CA TYR A 303 -18.15 2.59 -9.82
C TYR A 303 -18.67 2.76 -8.40
N ASP A 304 -18.69 4.00 -7.93
CA ASP A 304 -19.37 4.38 -6.68
C ASP A 304 -20.89 4.48 -6.86
N ASP A 305 -21.60 4.82 -5.78
CA ASP A 305 -23.05 5.06 -5.75
C ASP A 305 -23.50 6.32 -6.52
N HIS A 306 -22.55 7.09 -7.05
CA HIS A 306 -22.76 8.26 -7.89
C HIS A 306 -22.37 8.03 -9.36
N ASN A 307 -22.09 6.78 -9.76
CA ASN A 307 -21.63 6.38 -11.10
C ASN A 307 -20.28 6.99 -11.52
N ASN A 308 -19.41 7.39 -10.57
CA ASN A 308 -18.02 7.74 -10.88
C ASN A 308 -17.14 6.49 -10.83
N ILE A 309 -16.15 6.41 -11.72
CA ILE A 309 -15.17 5.32 -11.72
C ILE A 309 -14.23 5.48 -10.51
N LEU A 310 -14.20 4.48 -9.63
CA LEU A 310 -13.31 4.38 -8.48
C LEU A 310 -11.93 3.84 -8.87
N CYS A 311 -11.93 2.73 -9.61
CA CYS A 311 -10.71 2.03 -10.03
C CYS A 311 -11.02 1.06 -11.18
N SER A 312 -9.97 0.42 -11.70
CA SER A 312 -10.08 -0.70 -12.62
C SER A 312 -9.11 -1.83 -12.26
N GLY A 313 -9.47 -3.03 -12.69
CA GLY A 313 -8.67 -4.24 -12.53
C GLY A 313 -9.02 -5.26 -13.60
N SER A 314 -8.57 -6.49 -13.39
CA SER A 314 -8.84 -7.63 -14.26
C SER A 314 -9.75 -8.64 -13.57
N GLY A 315 -10.36 -9.52 -14.35
CA GLY A 315 -11.07 -10.68 -13.86
C GLY A 315 -10.86 -11.88 -14.78
N VAL A 316 -11.09 -13.08 -14.26
CA VAL A 316 -11.01 -14.33 -15.00
C VAL A 316 -12.38 -14.98 -15.03
N VAL A 317 -12.89 -15.29 -16.22
CA VAL A 317 -14.10 -16.09 -16.39
C VAL A 317 -13.81 -17.51 -15.92
N ILE A 318 -14.55 -18.00 -14.92
CA ILE A 318 -14.40 -19.34 -14.35
C ILE A 318 -15.60 -20.26 -14.60
N HIS A 319 -16.69 -19.71 -15.15
CA HIS A 319 -17.87 -20.47 -15.57
C HIS A 319 -18.49 -19.90 -16.84
N SER A 320 -19.04 -20.77 -17.67
CA SER A 320 -19.83 -20.45 -18.87
C SER A 320 -20.99 -19.48 -18.63
N ASN A 321 -21.62 -19.50 -17.45
CA ASN A 321 -22.74 -18.63 -17.11
C ASN A 321 -22.29 -17.22 -16.67
N GLY A 322 -21.03 -16.83 -16.86
CA GLY A 322 -20.57 -15.46 -16.60
C GLY A 322 -20.16 -15.19 -15.15
N TYR A 323 -19.73 -16.22 -14.41
CA TYR A 323 -19.06 -16.03 -13.12
C TYR A 323 -17.60 -15.63 -13.36
N ILE A 324 -17.22 -14.48 -12.82
CA ILE A 324 -15.89 -13.88 -13.00
C ILE A 324 -15.21 -13.80 -11.65
N LEU A 325 -14.06 -14.47 -11.55
CA LEU A 325 -13.16 -14.41 -10.41
C LEU A 325 -12.26 -13.18 -10.52
N THR A 326 -12.10 -12.44 -9.44
CA THR A 326 -11.18 -11.30 -9.34
C THR A 326 -10.66 -11.17 -7.90
N ASN A 327 -9.82 -10.18 -7.62
CA ASN A 327 -9.43 -9.88 -6.26
C ASN A 327 -10.50 -9.09 -5.53
N LEU A 328 -10.65 -9.32 -4.22
CA LEU A 328 -11.58 -8.54 -3.41
C LEU A 328 -11.20 -7.06 -3.41
N HIS A 329 -9.92 -6.72 -3.33
CA HIS A 329 -9.48 -5.31 -3.35
C HIS A 329 -9.83 -4.58 -4.66
N VAL A 330 -10.05 -5.31 -5.77
CA VAL A 330 -10.47 -4.69 -7.04
C VAL A 330 -11.91 -4.20 -6.92
N VAL A 331 -12.79 -5.02 -6.34
CA VAL A 331 -14.25 -4.76 -6.29
C VAL A 331 -14.74 -4.15 -4.97
N ALA A 332 -13.87 -4.08 -3.95
CA ALA A 332 -14.22 -3.58 -2.63
C ALA A 332 -14.65 -2.10 -2.66
N GLY A 333 -15.79 -1.80 -2.04
CA GLY A 333 -16.37 -0.45 -2.01
C GLY A 333 -17.10 -0.04 -3.30
N GLY A 334 -17.11 -0.90 -4.33
CA GLY A 334 -17.88 -0.69 -5.54
C GLY A 334 -19.37 -0.89 -5.33
N HIS A 335 -20.17 0.03 -5.86
CA HIS A 335 -21.62 -0.11 -5.96
C HIS A 335 -22.05 -0.82 -7.25
N LEU A 336 -21.29 -0.60 -8.33
CA LEU A 336 -21.57 -1.15 -9.65
C LEU A 336 -20.27 -1.54 -10.35
N PHE A 337 -20.31 -2.58 -11.17
CA PHE A 337 -19.17 -3.12 -11.90
C PHE A 337 -19.50 -3.13 -13.40
N SER A 338 -18.62 -2.55 -14.22
CA SER A 338 -18.65 -2.72 -15.68
C SER A 338 -17.56 -3.71 -16.09
N VAL A 339 -17.96 -4.75 -16.80
CA VAL A 339 -17.08 -5.79 -17.33
C VAL A 339 -16.95 -5.61 -18.83
N LEU A 340 -15.71 -5.57 -19.32
CA LEU A 340 -15.40 -5.39 -20.74
C LEU A 340 -14.49 -6.53 -21.23
N TYR A 341 -14.88 -7.13 -22.34
CA TYR A 341 -14.12 -8.16 -23.05
C TYR A 341 -13.29 -7.49 -24.15
N GLU A 342 -12.08 -7.98 -24.40
CA GLU A 342 -11.13 -7.39 -25.36
C GLU A 342 -11.69 -7.23 -26.78
N ASN A 343 -12.46 -8.22 -27.26
CA ASN A 343 -13.00 -8.21 -28.61
C ASN A 343 -14.45 -7.67 -28.70
N GLU A 344 -14.93 -7.01 -27.63
CA GLU A 344 -16.28 -6.47 -27.59
C GLU A 344 -16.28 -4.99 -27.21
N THR A 345 -17.14 -4.23 -27.86
CA THR A 345 -17.40 -2.82 -27.49
C THR A 345 -18.47 -2.70 -26.41
N LYS A 346 -19.24 -3.77 -26.19
CA LYS A 346 -20.32 -3.80 -25.20
C LYS A 346 -19.74 -4.01 -23.80
N GLU A 347 -20.07 -3.07 -22.92
CA GLU A 347 -19.87 -3.20 -21.48
C GLU A 347 -21.03 -3.98 -20.84
N TYR A 348 -20.71 -4.90 -19.94
CA TYR A 348 -21.67 -5.67 -19.15
C TYR A 348 -21.69 -5.13 -17.73
N ILE A 349 -22.80 -4.52 -17.35
CA ILE A 349 -22.96 -3.85 -16.06
C ILE A 349 -23.63 -4.82 -15.08
N THR A 350 -23.13 -4.88 -13.85
CA THR A 350 -23.68 -5.69 -12.77
C THR A 350 -23.43 -5.07 -11.40
N ALA A 351 -24.31 -5.31 -10.44
CA ALA A 351 -24.08 -5.04 -9.02
C ALA A 351 -23.83 -6.34 -8.21
N ASP A 352 -23.81 -7.48 -8.90
CA ASP A 352 -23.82 -8.80 -8.25
C ASP A 352 -22.41 -9.21 -7.81
N LEU A 353 -22.09 -8.93 -6.55
CA LEU A 353 -20.99 -9.55 -5.82
C LEU A 353 -21.48 -10.84 -5.14
N ILE A 354 -21.22 -11.98 -5.77
CA ILE A 354 -21.79 -13.28 -5.39
C ILE A 354 -21.12 -13.87 -4.16
N LYS A 355 -19.79 -13.79 -4.10
CA LYS A 355 -18.99 -14.38 -3.03
C LYS A 355 -17.70 -13.62 -2.89
N TYR A 356 -17.19 -13.50 -1.67
CA TYR A 356 -15.85 -12.98 -1.42
C TYR A 356 -15.18 -13.73 -0.27
N HIS A 357 -13.85 -13.68 -0.25
CA HIS A 357 -13.01 -14.20 0.81
C HIS A 357 -11.92 -13.19 1.12
N GLN A 358 -12.01 -12.58 2.29
CA GLN A 358 -11.14 -11.47 2.65
C GLN A 358 -9.68 -11.89 2.83
N GLU A 359 -9.41 -13.03 3.48
CA GLU A 359 -8.03 -13.46 3.72
C GLU A 359 -7.30 -13.82 2.41
N TYR A 360 -7.93 -14.59 1.52
CA TYR A 360 -7.34 -14.95 0.23
C TYR A 360 -7.42 -13.86 -0.83
N ASP A 361 -8.04 -12.71 -0.51
CA ASP A 361 -8.28 -11.60 -1.44
C ASP A 361 -8.95 -12.07 -2.75
N LEU A 362 -10.04 -12.83 -2.62
CA LEU A 362 -10.81 -13.37 -3.75
C LEU A 362 -12.24 -12.84 -3.74
N ALA A 363 -12.79 -12.58 -4.92
CA ALA A 363 -14.17 -12.21 -5.12
C ALA A 363 -14.73 -12.83 -6.42
N ILE A 364 -16.03 -13.10 -6.44
CA ILE A 364 -16.76 -13.52 -7.64
C ILE A 364 -17.85 -12.50 -7.91
N ILE A 365 -17.82 -11.90 -9.09
CA ILE A 365 -18.92 -11.12 -9.64
C ILE A 365 -19.66 -11.92 -10.72
N LYS A 366 -20.91 -11.55 -10.99
CA LYS A 366 -21.74 -12.23 -11.99
C LYS A 366 -22.24 -11.24 -13.03
N ILE A 367 -22.05 -11.58 -14.30
CA ILE A 367 -22.70 -10.89 -15.42
C ILE A 367 -23.66 -11.81 -16.15
N ASP A 368 -24.65 -11.23 -16.82
CA ASP A 368 -25.58 -11.99 -17.67
C ASP A 368 -25.02 -12.14 -19.09
N LYS A 369 -24.09 -13.11 -19.24
CA LYS A 369 -23.42 -13.42 -20.51
C LYS A 369 -22.96 -14.89 -20.51
N ASN A 370 -23.15 -15.56 -21.64
CA ASN A 370 -22.49 -16.83 -21.92
C ASN A 370 -21.04 -16.61 -22.35
N CYS A 371 -20.10 -17.27 -21.67
CA CYS A 371 -18.67 -17.01 -21.77
C CYS A 371 -17.90 -18.32 -21.95
N SER A 372 -16.64 -18.22 -22.39
CA SER A 372 -15.70 -19.36 -22.37
C SER A 372 -14.85 -19.24 -21.10
N PRO A 373 -14.94 -20.18 -20.14
CA PRO A 373 -14.15 -20.10 -18.92
C PRO A 373 -12.73 -20.63 -19.10
N LEU A 374 -11.79 -20.10 -18.30
CA LEU A 374 -10.50 -20.74 -18.11
C LEU A 374 -10.65 -21.96 -17.20
N ILE A 375 -9.86 -22.99 -17.51
CA ILE A 375 -9.82 -24.19 -16.69
C ILE A 375 -8.88 -23.98 -15.51
N VAL A 376 -9.40 -24.09 -14.29
CA VAL A 376 -8.59 -24.09 -13.07
C VAL A 376 -7.80 -25.39 -12.93
N LYS A 377 -6.51 -25.30 -12.65
CA LYS A 377 -5.66 -26.46 -12.40
C LYS A 377 -5.99 -27.10 -11.04
N THR A 378 -6.28 -28.40 -11.03
CA THR A 378 -6.64 -29.17 -9.82
C THR A 378 -5.68 -30.31 -9.49
N ASP A 379 -4.76 -30.64 -10.40
CA ASP A 379 -3.84 -31.76 -10.32
C ASP A 379 -2.39 -31.27 -10.20
N GLY A 380 -1.49 -32.00 -9.54
CA GLY A 380 -0.05 -31.70 -9.54
C GLY A 380 0.37 -30.36 -8.89
N ASN A 381 1.61 -30.31 -8.41
CA ASN A 381 2.16 -29.10 -7.79
C ASN A 381 2.96 -28.29 -8.81
N LEU A 382 2.87 -26.96 -8.71
CA LEU A 382 3.82 -26.09 -9.39
C LEU A 382 5.22 -26.32 -8.80
N VAL A 383 6.24 -26.14 -9.64
CA VAL A 383 7.64 -26.19 -9.21
C VAL A 383 8.37 -24.90 -9.57
N ARG A 384 9.39 -24.55 -8.78
CA ARG A 384 10.27 -23.41 -9.10
C ARG A 384 10.94 -23.63 -10.45
N GLY A 385 10.98 -22.59 -11.28
CA GLY A 385 11.51 -22.65 -12.65
C GLY A 385 10.49 -23.06 -13.71
N GLN A 386 9.28 -23.49 -13.32
CA GLN A 386 8.22 -23.80 -14.27
C GLN A 386 7.80 -22.53 -15.03
N LYS A 387 7.68 -22.64 -16.36
CA LYS A 387 7.21 -21.56 -17.23
C LYS A 387 5.75 -21.24 -16.96
N ILE A 388 5.44 -19.94 -16.98
CA ILE A 388 4.09 -19.41 -16.81
C ILE A 388 3.84 -18.26 -17.79
N VAL A 389 2.57 -17.93 -17.98
CA VAL A 389 2.11 -16.74 -18.71
C VAL A 389 1.14 -15.97 -17.83
N ALA A 390 1.34 -14.66 -17.71
CA ALA A 390 0.42 -13.76 -17.06
C ALA A 390 -0.43 -13.04 -18.12
N ILE A 391 -1.74 -12.95 -17.88
CA ILE A 391 -2.70 -12.23 -18.71
C ILE A 391 -3.53 -11.30 -17.82
N GLY A 392 -3.55 -10.01 -18.13
CA GLY A 392 -4.38 -9.03 -17.44
C GLY A 392 -4.53 -7.74 -18.25
N SER A 393 -5.36 -6.81 -17.81
CA SER A 393 -5.68 -5.56 -18.50
C SER A 393 -5.07 -4.33 -17.79
N PRO A 394 -3.75 -4.08 -17.91
CA PRO A 394 -3.11 -2.95 -17.23
C PRO A 394 -3.49 -1.60 -17.84
N LEU A 395 -3.69 -0.58 -16.98
CA LEU A 395 -3.89 0.83 -17.37
C LEU A 395 -5.01 1.09 -18.41
N GLY A 396 -5.98 0.19 -18.54
CA GLY A 396 -7.04 0.29 -19.55
C GLY A 396 -6.60 -0.10 -20.97
N LEU A 397 -5.38 -0.62 -21.14
CA LEU A 397 -4.95 -1.32 -22.34
C LEU A 397 -5.36 -2.80 -22.18
N PHE A 398 -6.12 -3.31 -23.14
CA PHE A 398 -6.66 -4.67 -23.06
C PHE A 398 -5.57 -5.73 -22.96
N ASN A 399 -5.78 -6.69 -22.05
CA ASN A 399 -5.22 -8.04 -22.06
C ASN A 399 -3.76 -8.19 -22.49
N SER A 400 -2.86 -7.45 -21.83
CA SER A 400 -1.42 -7.65 -21.94
C SER A 400 -1.04 -9.07 -21.52
N VAL A 401 -0.33 -9.75 -22.42
CA VAL A 401 0.23 -11.08 -22.20
C VAL A 401 1.72 -10.94 -21.94
N SER A 402 2.21 -11.54 -20.85
CA SER A 402 3.62 -11.54 -20.50
C SER A 402 4.07 -12.92 -20.03
N ASP A 403 5.31 -13.30 -20.35
CA ASP A 403 5.87 -14.60 -19.99
C ASP A 403 6.87 -14.50 -18.84
N GLY A 404 7.07 -15.63 -18.15
CA GLY A 404 8.03 -15.73 -17.06
C GLY A 404 8.08 -17.12 -16.46
N ILE A 405 8.59 -17.21 -15.24
CA ILE A 405 8.68 -18.46 -14.48
C ILE A 405 8.13 -18.30 -13.08
N VAL A 406 7.78 -19.42 -12.45
CA VAL A 406 7.61 -19.52 -11.00
C VAL A 406 8.98 -19.31 -10.35
N SER A 407 9.20 -18.15 -9.74
CA SER A 407 10.47 -17.81 -9.08
C SER A 407 10.55 -18.37 -7.66
N GLY A 408 9.41 -18.69 -7.04
CA GLY A 408 9.34 -19.38 -5.76
C GLY A 408 7.92 -19.44 -5.20
N PHE A 409 7.80 -20.02 -4.01
CA PHE A 409 6.58 -20.01 -3.22
C PHE A 409 6.84 -19.20 -1.96
N ARG A 410 5.85 -18.40 -1.55
CA ARG A 410 5.93 -17.56 -0.36
C ARG A 410 4.76 -17.88 0.54
N ASP A 411 5.00 -17.78 1.83
CA ASP A 411 3.93 -17.72 2.81
C ASP A 411 3.86 -16.27 3.27
N ILE A 412 2.76 -15.59 2.94
CA ILE A 412 2.51 -14.21 3.33
C ILE A 412 1.39 -14.25 4.37
N ASN A 413 1.77 -14.22 5.65
CA ASN A 413 0.85 -14.24 6.80
C ASN A 413 -0.05 -15.49 6.87
N GLY A 414 0.52 -16.67 6.64
CA GLY A 414 -0.21 -17.94 6.61
C GLY A 414 -0.92 -18.23 5.29
N ILE A 415 -0.83 -17.31 4.31
CA ILE A 415 -1.45 -17.48 3.00
C ILE A 415 -0.36 -17.88 1.99
N PRO A 416 -0.46 -19.08 1.38
CA PRO A 416 0.48 -19.49 0.35
C PRO A 416 0.29 -18.64 -0.90
N MET A 417 1.40 -18.16 -1.47
CA MET A 417 1.45 -17.32 -2.66
C MET A 417 2.47 -17.88 -3.67
N ILE A 418 2.16 -17.73 -4.95
CA ILE A 418 3.09 -18.01 -6.05
C ILE A 418 3.88 -16.74 -6.32
N GLN A 419 5.21 -16.80 -6.22
CA GLN A 419 6.08 -15.74 -6.71
C GLN A 419 6.46 -16.03 -8.16
N PHE A 420 6.32 -15.04 -9.05
CA PHE A 420 6.62 -15.18 -10.47
C PHE A 420 7.35 -13.96 -11.04
N THR A 421 7.95 -14.11 -12.22
CA THR A 421 8.80 -13.08 -12.85
C THR A 421 8.16 -12.34 -14.03
N ALA A 422 7.04 -12.84 -14.55
CA ALA A 422 6.37 -12.24 -15.71
C ALA A 422 5.96 -10.79 -15.40
N PRO A 423 6.32 -9.79 -16.22
CA PRO A 423 5.98 -8.39 -15.98
C PRO A 423 4.47 -8.16 -15.84
N ILE A 424 4.07 -7.39 -14.84
CA ILE A 424 2.69 -6.92 -14.64
C ILE A 424 2.70 -5.42 -14.32
N SER A 425 1.54 -4.78 -14.45
CA SER A 425 1.36 -3.35 -14.15
C SER A 425 0.06 -3.11 -13.39
N ASN A 426 -0.17 -1.88 -12.92
CA ASN A 426 -1.45 -1.49 -12.32
C ASN A 426 -2.61 -1.82 -13.27
N GLY A 427 -3.62 -2.54 -12.76
CA GLY A 427 -4.74 -3.08 -13.53
C GLY A 427 -4.64 -4.58 -13.82
N SER A 428 -3.46 -5.20 -13.70
CA SER A 428 -3.30 -6.66 -13.85
C SER A 428 -3.85 -7.47 -12.66
N SER A 429 -4.12 -6.86 -11.50
CA SER A 429 -4.76 -7.51 -10.35
C SER A 429 -6.09 -8.14 -10.74
N GLY A 430 -6.32 -9.37 -10.32
CA GLY A 430 -7.46 -10.20 -10.72
C GLY A 430 -7.27 -10.89 -12.08
N GLY A 431 -6.11 -10.74 -12.72
CA GLY A 431 -5.76 -11.38 -13.99
C GLY A 431 -5.30 -12.83 -13.82
N ALA A 432 -5.14 -13.54 -14.93
CA ALA A 432 -4.79 -14.95 -14.95
C ALA A 432 -3.27 -15.20 -14.92
N LEU A 433 -2.82 -16.12 -14.08
CA LEU A 433 -1.51 -16.77 -14.20
C LEU A 433 -1.73 -18.19 -14.72
N LEU A 434 -1.19 -18.50 -15.90
CA LEU A 434 -1.39 -19.76 -16.62
C LEU A 434 -0.12 -20.61 -16.64
N ASP A 435 -0.27 -21.93 -16.60
CA ASP A 435 0.79 -22.83 -17.03
C ASP A 435 0.84 -22.96 -18.57
N MET A 436 1.87 -23.64 -19.08
CA MET A 436 2.03 -23.87 -20.52
C MET A 436 0.95 -24.77 -21.13
N PHE A 437 -0.03 -25.25 -20.36
CA PHE A 437 -1.19 -26.00 -20.87
C PHE A 437 -2.48 -25.15 -20.87
N GLY A 438 -2.36 -23.84 -20.63
CA GLY A 438 -3.48 -22.91 -20.61
C GLY A 438 -4.38 -23.05 -19.38
N ARG A 439 -3.92 -23.72 -18.32
CA ARG A 439 -4.69 -23.88 -17.08
C ARG A 439 -4.36 -22.76 -16.11
N LEU A 440 -5.39 -22.21 -15.46
CA LEU A 440 -5.23 -21.22 -14.40
C LEU A 440 -4.54 -21.85 -13.19
N VAL A 441 -3.32 -21.42 -12.92
CA VAL A 441 -2.50 -21.86 -11.78
C VAL A 441 -2.43 -20.83 -10.67
N GLY A 442 -2.82 -19.59 -10.94
CA GLY A 442 -3.03 -18.59 -9.91
C GLY A 442 -3.77 -17.35 -10.42
N LEU A 443 -4.26 -16.54 -9.49
CA LEU A 443 -4.88 -15.24 -9.75
C LEU A 443 -3.88 -14.16 -9.39
N ILE A 444 -3.49 -13.33 -10.36
CA ILE A 444 -2.51 -12.26 -10.17
C ILE A 444 -3.05 -11.31 -9.11
N THR A 445 -2.26 -11.06 -8.08
CA THR A 445 -2.50 -10.00 -7.09
C THR A 445 -1.36 -8.99 -7.21
N ALA A 446 -1.63 -7.70 -7.00
CA ALA A 446 -0.60 -6.66 -7.13
C ALA A 446 0.66 -7.04 -6.31
N GLY A 447 1.81 -7.00 -6.98
CA GLY A 447 3.11 -7.38 -6.44
C GLY A 447 3.74 -6.29 -5.57
N PHE A 448 4.99 -6.50 -5.17
CA PHE A 448 5.73 -5.54 -4.36
C PHE A 448 6.30 -4.42 -5.24
N ASP A 449 5.85 -3.18 -5.06
CA ASP A 449 6.29 -1.99 -5.82
C ASP A 449 7.80 -1.68 -5.74
N LYS A 450 8.55 -2.35 -4.87
CA LYS A 450 9.98 -2.10 -4.60
C LYS A 450 10.92 -3.17 -5.15
N GLY A 451 10.41 -4.18 -5.87
CA GLY A 451 11.23 -5.19 -6.54
C GLY A 451 10.80 -5.35 -8.00
N GLN A 452 11.68 -4.99 -8.94
CA GLN A 452 11.43 -5.36 -10.35
C GLN A 452 11.29 -6.88 -10.45
N ASN A 453 10.19 -7.34 -11.07
CA ASN A 453 9.87 -8.76 -11.32
C ASN A 453 9.64 -9.62 -10.06
N LEU A 454 9.15 -9.02 -8.95
CA LEU A 454 8.71 -9.76 -7.76
C LEU A 454 7.19 -9.71 -7.61
N ASN A 455 6.52 -10.49 -8.47
CA ASN A 455 5.06 -10.52 -8.57
C ASN A 455 4.47 -11.70 -7.82
N LEU A 456 3.24 -11.53 -7.30
CA LEU A 456 2.54 -12.54 -6.51
C LEU A 456 1.22 -12.95 -7.14
N ALA A 457 0.84 -14.21 -6.98
CA ALA A 457 -0.47 -14.72 -7.36
C ALA A 457 -1.03 -15.64 -6.28
N VAL A 458 -2.35 -15.55 -6.06
CA VAL A 458 -3.10 -16.46 -5.20
C VAL A 458 -3.14 -17.83 -5.90
N PRO A 459 -2.68 -18.92 -5.28
CA PRO A 459 -2.51 -20.21 -5.94
C PRO A 459 -3.85 -20.88 -6.25
N CYS A 460 -3.88 -21.71 -7.31
CA CYS A 460 -5.08 -22.41 -7.76
C CYS A 460 -5.73 -23.29 -6.68
N GLN A 461 -4.97 -23.80 -5.71
CA GLN A 461 -5.55 -24.53 -4.56
C GLN A 461 -6.51 -23.65 -3.77
N LYS A 462 -6.14 -22.39 -3.49
CA LYS A 462 -7.01 -21.44 -2.78
C LYS A 462 -8.17 -20.96 -3.63
N ILE A 463 -7.95 -20.82 -4.93
CA ILE A 463 -9.03 -20.55 -5.89
C ILE A 463 -10.05 -21.69 -5.86
N TYR A 464 -9.60 -22.95 -5.89
CA TYR A 464 -10.48 -24.11 -5.87
C TYR A 464 -11.23 -24.24 -4.53
N GLU A 465 -10.56 -24.12 -3.39
CA GLU A 465 -11.19 -24.08 -2.06
C GLU A 465 -12.30 -23.02 -2.00
N PHE A 466 -12.07 -21.84 -2.58
CA PHE A 466 -13.01 -20.74 -2.59
C PHE A 466 -14.15 -20.92 -3.61
N ALA A 467 -13.85 -21.36 -4.82
CA ALA A 467 -14.74 -21.27 -5.98
C ALA A 467 -15.22 -22.62 -6.51
N GLN A 468 -14.99 -23.75 -5.81
CA GLN A 468 -15.34 -25.10 -6.29
C GLN A 468 -16.78 -25.23 -6.85
N ASN A 469 -17.76 -24.55 -6.27
CA ASN A 469 -19.17 -24.59 -6.70
C ASN A 469 -19.49 -23.67 -7.89
N PHE A 470 -18.49 -22.89 -8.34
CA PHE A 470 -18.58 -21.90 -9.41
C PHE A 470 -17.59 -22.19 -10.54
N ILE A 471 -16.72 -23.20 -10.41
CA ILE A 471 -15.80 -23.61 -11.47
C ILE A 471 -16.55 -24.58 -12.37
N GLU A 472 -16.48 -24.37 -13.68
CA GLU A 472 -17.07 -25.28 -14.67
C GLU A 472 -16.54 -26.71 -14.46
N ALA A 473 -17.45 -27.68 -14.34
CA ALA A 473 -17.08 -29.09 -14.29
C ALA A 473 -16.50 -29.51 -15.66
N ARG A 474 -15.36 -30.21 -15.65
CA ARG A 474 -14.77 -30.78 -16.86
C ARG A 474 -15.53 -32.00 -17.36
#